data_AF-A0A7W0PSR0-F1
#
_entry.id   AF-A0A7W0PSR0-F1
#
_cell.length_a   1.000
_cell.length_b   1.000
_cell.length_c   1.000
_cell.angle_alpha   90.00
_cell.angle_beta   90.00
_cell.angle_gamma   90.00
#
_symmetry.space_group_name_H-M   'P 1'
#
loop_
_entity.id
_entity.type
_entity.pdbx_description
1 polymer ?
#
loop_
_entity_poly.entity_id
_entity_poly.type
_entity_poly.pdbx_seq_one_letter_code
_entity_poly.pdbx_strand_id
1 'polypeptide(L)'
;RDTYVGWYDALAIVPAVPSINHHDLHAKNIFVTAPGPPLQLAFADWGDAVIAHPFASLLVALGFVRFQLKVNATDPAVLRVRDAYLGAFTDLASHCFVATADLACQVAKVTRALVWLRSLEAANDPAHPFAREPLACLATILNDDPLDTSDP
;
A
#
# COMPACT_ATOMS: atom_id res chain seq x y z
N ARG A 1 10.26 18.27 -2.51
CA ARG A 1 11.10 17.47 -3.43
C ARG A 1 12.22 16.79 -2.66
N ASP A 2 13.08 17.55 -1.99
CA ASP A 2 14.23 17.01 -1.24
C ASP A 2 13.83 16.02 -0.15
N THR A 3 12.74 16.28 0.57
CA THR A 3 12.19 15.34 1.57
C THR A 3 11.84 13.98 0.97
N TYR A 4 11.17 13.96 -0.18
CA TYR A 4 10.78 12.72 -0.86
C TYR A 4 11.99 11.96 -1.38
N VAL A 5 12.97 12.67 -1.95
CA VAL A 5 14.25 12.08 -2.38
C VAL A 5 14.95 11.43 -1.18
N GLY A 6 14.99 12.12 -0.02
CA GLY A 6 15.55 11.55 1.20
C GLY A 6 14.83 10.27 1.67
N TRP A 7 13.49 10.22 1.56
CA TRP A 7 12.73 9.00 1.87
C TRP A 7 13.05 7.85 0.90
N TYR A 8 13.12 8.15 -0.40
CA TYR A 8 13.46 7.17 -1.43
C TYR A 8 14.87 6.61 -1.21
N ASP A 9 15.86 7.47 -0.97
CA ASP A 9 17.24 7.07 -0.73
C ASP A 9 17.37 6.21 0.54
N ALA A 10 16.65 6.58 1.60
CA ALA A 10 16.61 5.80 2.84
C ALA A 10 15.96 4.43 2.65
N LEU A 11 14.95 4.31 1.79
CA LEU A 11 14.33 3.03 1.47
C LEU A 11 15.20 2.17 0.54
N ALA A 12 15.94 2.79 -0.39
CA ALA A 12 16.78 2.13 -1.37
C ALA A 12 17.99 1.39 -0.75
N ILE A 13 18.45 1.82 0.44
CA ILE A 13 19.53 1.15 1.18
C ILE A 13 19.04 -0.01 2.06
N VAL A 14 17.72 -0.19 2.22
CA VAL A 14 17.18 -1.30 3.01
C VAL A 14 17.27 -2.58 2.19
N PRO A 15 17.89 -3.66 2.73
CA PRO A 15 17.96 -4.93 2.04
C PRO A 15 16.57 -5.54 1.82
N ALA A 16 16.06 -5.46 0.60
CA ALA A 16 14.90 -6.18 0.12
C ALA A 16 15.01 -6.36 -1.40
N VAL A 17 14.63 -7.53 -1.90
CA VAL A 17 14.49 -7.72 -3.36
C VAL A 17 13.24 -6.95 -3.79
N PRO A 18 13.33 -6.04 -4.78
CA PRO A 18 12.14 -5.41 -5.35
C PRO A 18 11.11 -6.46 -5.76
N SER A 19 9.86 -6.28 -5.36
CA SER A 19 8.79 -7.25 -5.58
C SER A 19 7.67 -6.64 -6.42
N ILE A 20 6.83 -7.51 -6.97
CA ILE A 20 5.54 -7.08 -7.51
C ILE A 20 4.68 -6.65 -6.31
N ASN A 21 4.23 -5.40 -6.32
CA ASN A 21 3.23 -4.86 -5.41
C ASN A 21 1.91 -4.74 -6.19
N HIS A 22 0.84 -5.28 -5.63
CA HIS A 22 -0.51 -5.22 -6.21
C HIS A 22 -1.05 -3.79 -6.29
N HIS A 23 -0.66 -2.93 -5.36
CA HIS A 23 -1.01 -1.50 -5.28
C HIS A 23 -2.52 -1.16 -5.14
N ASP A 24 -3.35 -2.20 -5.03
CA ASP A 24 -4.79 -2.15 -4.76
C ASP A 24 -5.21 -3.38 -3.93
N LEU A 25 -4.34 -3.81 -3.00
CA LEU A 25 -4.55 -5.01 -2.21
C LEU A 25 -5.56 -4.74 -1.10
N HIS A 26 -6.79 -5.21 -1.28
CA HIS A 26 -7.85 -5.14 -0.27
C HIS A 26 -8.77 -6.36 -0.33
N ALA A 27 -9.62 -6.54 0.70
CA ALA A 27 -10.45 -7.75 0.83
C ALA A 27 -11.41 -8.00 -0.35
N LYS A 28 -11.78 -6.97 -1.13
CA LYS A 28 -12.62 -7.15 -2.33
C LYS A 28 -11.86 -7.73 -3.54
N ASN A 29 -10.52 -7.76 -3.48
CA ASN A 29 -9.63 -8.32 -4.50
C ASN A 29 -9.05 -9.67 -4.07
N ILE A 30 -9.53 -10.25 -2.96
CA ILE A 30 -9.07 -11.54 -2.43
C ILE A 30 -10.24 -12.52 -2.45
N PHE A 31 -10.05 -13.64 -3.15
CA PHE A 31 -11.07 -14.66 -3.35
C PHE A 31 -10.63 -15.99 -2.75
N VAL A 32 -11.51 -16.64 -2.00
CA VAL A 32 -11.30 -18.02 -1.53
C VAL A 32 -11.63 -18.98 -2.67
N THR A 33 -10.63 -19.69 -3.19
CA THR A 33 -10.79 -20.64 -4.30
C THR A 33 -11.06 -22.07 -3.83
N ALA A 34 -10.62 -22.41 -2.61
CA ALA A 34 -10.99 -23.65 -1.94
C ALA A 34 -11.00 -23.47 -0.42
N PRO A 35 -12.01 -24.01 0.29
CA PRO A 35 -12.03 -24.01 1.75
C PRO A 35 -11.07 -25.06 2.32
N GLY A 36 -10.52 -24.78 3.50
CA GLY A 36 -9.63 -25.70 4.24
C GLY A 36 -8.42 -24.97 4.82
N PRO A 37 -7.68 -25.58 5.77
CA PRO A 37 -6.41 -25.05 6.25
C PRO A 37 -5.20 -25.67 5.49
N PRO A 38 -4.32 -24.87 4.86
CA PRO A 38 -4.43 -23.42 4.65
C PRO A 38 -5.48 -23.09 3.58
N LEU A 39 -6.07 -21.89 3.69
CA LEU A 39 -7.01 -21.39 2.69
C LEU A 39 -6.29 -21.25 1.36
N GLN A 40 -6.95 -21.64 0.27
CA GLN A 40 -6.49 -21.31 -1.07
C GLN A 40 -7.09 -19.98 -1.49
N LEU A 41 -6.23 -19.04 -1.85
CA LEU A 41 -6.60 -17.67 -2.20
C LEU A 41 -6.17 -17.35 -3.64
N ALA A 42 -6.99 -16.56 -4.32
CA ALA A 42 -6.62 -15.88 -5.55
C ALA A 42 -6.71 -14.36 -5.35
N PHE A 43 -5.77 -13.64 -5.93
CA PHE A 43 -5.74 -12.18 -5.95
C PHE A 43 -6.09 -11.71 -7.37
N ALA A 44 -7.03 -10.79 -7.48
CA ALA A 44 -7.48 -10.25 -8.76
C ALA A 44 -7.29 -8.74 -8.83
N ASP A 45 -7.51 -8.16 -10.01
CA ASP A 45 -7.37 -6.72 -10.27
C ASP A 45 -5.93 -6.19 -10.15
N TRP A 46 -5.03 -6.77 -10.94
CA TRP A 46 -3.63 -6.39 -11.00
C TRP A 46 -3.36 -5.13 -11.85
N GLY A 47 -4.40 -4.37 -12.24
CA GLY A 47 -4.26 -3.20 -13.13
C GLY A 47 -3.35 -2.10 -12.55
N ASP A 48 -3.30 -2.02 -11.23
CA ASP A 48 -2.54 -1.02 -10.48
C ASP A 48 -1.11 -1.49 -10.15
N ALA A 49 -0.77 -2.74 -10.47
CA ALA A 49 0.46 -3.36 -10.00
C ALA A 49 1.73 -2.66 -10.52
N VAL A 50 2.76 -2.65 -9.66
CA VAL A 50 4.07 -2.04 -9.93
C VAL A 50 5.19 -2.87 -9.32
N ILE A 51 6.43 -2.61 -9.74
CA ILE A 51 7.62 -3.06 -9.01
C ILE A 51 7.94 -2.04 -7.92
N ALA A 52 7.99 -2.48 -6.67
CA ALA A 52 8.24 -1.62 -5.51
C ALA A 52 8.93 -2.38 -4.38
N HIS A 53 9.24 -1.65 -3.30
CA HIS A 53 9.60 -2.29 -2.03
C HIS A 53 8.43 -3.16 -1.55
N PRO A 54 8.64 -4.39 -1.04
CA PRO A 54 7.55 -5.30 -0.68
C PRO A 54 6.53 -4.66 0.27
N PHE A 55 7.03 -3.92 1.27
CA PHE A 55 6.19 -3.28 2.29
C PHE A 55 5.26 -2.19 1.75
N ALA A 56 5.45 -1.71 0.51
CA ALA A 56 4.52 -0.77 -0.11
C ALA A 56 3.10 -1.36 -0.28
N SER A 57 2.94 -2.69 -0.27
CA SER A 57 1.64 -3.36 -0.27
C SER A 57 0.78 -3.03 0.96
N LEU A 58 1.42 -2.63 2.07
CA LEU A 58 0.73 -2.34 3.33
C LEU A 58 -0.10 -1.06 3.28
N LEU A 59 0.19 -0.12 2.37
CA LEU A 59 -0.53 1.16 2.27
C LEU A 59 -2.04 0.93 2.10
N VAL A 60 -2.43 0.26 1.01
CA VAL A 60 -3.85 -0.02 0.72
C VAL A 60 -4.39 -1.10 1.66
N ALA A 61 -3.61 -2.15 1.94
CA ALA A 61 -4.10 -3.26 2.76
C ALA A 61 -4.48 -2.82 4.18
N LEU A 62 -3.63 -2.04 4.86
CA LEU A 62 -3.93 -1.56 6.20
C LEU A 62 -4.90 -0.36 6.18
N GLY A 63 -4.84 0.50 5.16
CA GLY A 63 -5.84 1.56 4.93
C GLY A 63 -7.26 0.99 4.86
N PHE A 64 -7.44 -0.06 4.07
CA PHE A 64 -8.73 -0.74 3.93
C PHE A 64 -9.19 -1.42 5.23
N VAL A 65 -8.28 -2.06 5.98
CA VAL A 65 -8.61 -2.65 7.29
C VAL A 65 -9.09 -1.55 8.26
N ARG A 66 -8.39 -0.42 8.33
CA ARG A 66 -8.80 0.74 9.16
C ARG A 66 -10.18 1.23 8.76
N PHE A 67 -10.41 1.39 7.45
CA PHE A 67 -11.69 1.87 6.91
C PHE A 67 -12.85 0.93 7.28
N GLN A 68 -12.68 -0.38 7.06
CA GLN A 68 -13.72 -1.38 7.35
C GLN A 68 -14.03 -1.47 8.84
N LEU A 69 -13.01 -1.47 9.69
CA LEU A 69 -13.16 -1.58 11.14
C LEU A 69 -13.51 -0.25 11.82
N LYS A 70 -13.39 0.88 11.10
CA LYS A 70 -13.56 2.24 11.62
C LYS A 70 -12.62 2.55 12.80
N VAL A 71 -11.37 2.17 12.66
CA VAL A 71 -10.32 2.31 13.68
C VAL A 71 -9.10 3.08 13.16
N ASN A 72 -8.22 3.51 14.05
CA ASN A 72 -6.98 4.20 13.69
C ASN A 72 -5.84 3.21 13.39
N ALA A 73 -4.72 3.72 12.86
CA ALA A 73 -3.56 2.91 12.48
C ALA A 73 -2.89 2.16 13.64
N THR A 74 -3.10 2.62 14.88
CA THR A 74 -2.52 2.01 16.10
C THR A 74 -3.43 0.97 16.75
N ASP A 75 -4.61 0.71 16.17
CA ASP A 75 -5.53 -0.27 16.71
C ASP A 75 -4.94 -1.69 16.65
N PRO A 76 -5.08 -2.51 17.73
CA PRO A 76 -4.54 -3.86 17.77
C PRO A 76 -4.94 -4.76 16.60
N ALA A 77 -6.12 -4.56 15.98
CA ALA A 77 -6.54 -5.32 14.81
C ALA A 77 -5.70 -4.96 13.57
N VAL A 78 -5.38 -3.69 13.37
CA VAL A 78 -4.52 -3.20 12.29
C VAL A 78 -3.09 -3.66 12.49
N LEU A 79 -2.57 -3.49 13.72
CA LEU A 79 -1.22 -3.91 14.08
C LEU A 79 -1.03 -5.42 13.89
N ARG A 80 -2.04 -6.24 14.20
CA ARG A 80 -1.99 -7.68 13.97
C ARG A 80 -1.82 -8.05 12.50
N VAL A 81 -2.49 -7.35 11.58
CA VAL A 81 -2.35 -7.57 10.13
C VAL A 81 -0.95 -7.14 9.67
N ARG A 82 -0.48 -5.97 10.12
CA ARG A 82 0.89 -5.50 9.84
C ARG A 82 1.93 -6.52 10.30
N ASP A 83 1.84 -6.96 11.55
CA ASP A 83 2.83 -7.83 12.16
C ASP A 83 2.82 -9.23 11.50
N ALA A 84 1.64 -9.73 11.10
CA ALA A 84 1.53 -10.96 10.32
C ALA A 84 2.22 -10.85 8.94
N TYR A 85 2.06 -9.71 8.26
CA TYR A 85 2.72 -9.45 6.99
C TYR A 85 4.24 -9.35 7.16
N LEU A 86 4.72 -8.56 8.13
CA LEU A 86 6.14 -8.38 8.41
C LEU A 86 6.81 -9.68 8.88
N GLY A 87 6.06 -10.58 9.53
CA GLY A 87 6.52 -11.90 9.93
C GLY A 87 7.05 -12.77 8.78
N ALA A 88 6.55 -12.54 7.56
CA ALA A 88 6.99 -13.25 6.35
C ALA A 88 8.39 -12.83 5.86
N PHE A 89 8.97 -11.77 6.43
CA PHE A 89 10.25 -11.19 6.04
C PHE A 89 11.29 -11.27 7.15
N THR A 90 11.05 -12.09 8.18
CA THR A 90 11.95 -12.23 9.34
C THR A 90 13.33 -12.78 9.00
N ASP A 91 13.51 -13.33 7.80
CA ASP A 91 14.78 -13.72 7.21
C ASP A 91 15.62 -12.54 6.70
N LEU A 92 15.01 -11.38 6.46
CA LEU A 92 15.74 -10.14 6.22
C LEU A 92 16.34 -9.68 7.56
N ALA A 93 17.65 -9.50 7.64
CA ALA A 93 18.39 -9.22 8.88
C ALA A 93 18.15 -7.82 9.51
N SER A 94 16.97 -7.21 9.31
CA SER A 94 16.70 -5.82 9.69
C SER A 94 15.94 -5.69 11.01
N HIS A 95 16.47 -4.87 11.92
CA HIS A 95 15.87 -4.55 13.21
C HIS A 95 14.82 -3.42 13.16
N CYS A 96 14.45 -2.93 11.97
CA CYS A 96 13.59 -1.73 11.83
C CYS A 96 12.39 -1.90 10.88
N PHE A 97 11.83 -3.10 10.73
CA PHE A 97 10.75 -3.35 9.76
C PHE A 97 9.54 -2.43 9.86
N VAL A 98 9.14 -2.04 11.06
CA VAL A 98 8.00 -1.12 11.24
C VAL A 98 8.32 0.25 10.63
N ALA A 99 9.48 0.83 10.96
CA ALA A 99 9.89 2.11 10.39
C ALA A 99 10.11 2.03 8.87
N THR A 100 10.66 0.92 8.38
CA THR A 100 10.77 0.64 6.94
C THR A 100 9.39 0.55 6.28
N ALA A 101 8.43 -0.10 6.94
CA ALA A 101 7.07 -0.25 6.41
C ALA A 101 6.35 1.10 6.33
N ASP A 102 6.46 1.91 7.38
CA ASP A 102 5.92 3.27 7.42
C ASP A 102 6.52 4.12 6.29
N LEU A 103 7.84 4.07 6.12
CA LEU A 103 8.55 4.77 5.04
C LEU A 103 8.12 4.27 3.66
N ALA A 104 8.01 2.96 3.47
CA ALA A 104 7.57 2.37 2.21
C ALA A 104 6.13 2.78 1.86
N CYS A 105 5.23 2.85 2.84
CA CYS A 105 3.86 3.33 2.65
C CYS A 105 3.85 4.82 2.30
N GLN A 106 4.66 5.64 2.98
CA GLN A 106 4.78 7.07 2.69
C GLN A 106 5.28 7.32 1.25
N VAL A 107 6.26 6.56 0.78
CA VAL A 107 6.75 6.62 -0.61
C VAL A 107 5.68 6.12 -1.60
N ALA A 108 4.93 5.09 -1.24
CA ALA A 108 3.89 4.48 -2.08
C ALA A 108 2.68 5.40 -2.35
N LYS A 109 2.42 6.42 -1.52
CA LYS A 109 1.37 7.43 -1.78
C LYS A 109 1.56 8.14 -3.12
N VAL A 110 2.82 8.44 -3.48
CA VAL A 110 3.14 9.02 -4.81
C VAL A 110 2.80 8.04 -5.91
N THR A 111 3.14 6.76 -5.73
CA THR A 111 2.77 5.72 -6.69
C THR A 111 1.26 5.57 -6.81
N ARG A 112 0.49 5.70 -5.72
CA ARG A 112 -0.99 5.68 -5.77
C ARG A 112 -1.54 6.82 -6.63
N ALA A 113 -1.00 8.02 -6.48
CA ALA A 113 -1.38 9.15 -7.33
C ALA A 113 -1.09 8.88 -8.82
N LEU A 114 0.07 8.28 -9.13
CA LEU A 114 0.45 7.92 -10.51
C LEU A 114 -0.43 6.80 -11.09
N VAL A 115 -0.80 5.81 -10.28
CA VAL A 115 -1.75 4.75 -10.64
C VAL A 115 -3.09 5.36 -11.06
N TRP A 116 -3.65 6.27 -10.23
CA TRP A 116 -4.88 6.98 -10.57
C TRP A 116 -4.76 7.79 -11.88
N LEU A 117 -3.63 8.47 -12.11
CA LEU A 117 -3.41 9.19 -13.37
C LEU A 117 -3.50 8.26 -14.58
N ARG A 118 -2.80 7.10 -14.54
CA ARG A 118 -2.85 6.11 -15.62
C ARG A 118 -4.27 5.59 -15.85
N SER A 119 -5.01 5.29 -14.78
CA SER A 119 -6.38 4.78 -14.87
C SER A 119 -7.34 5.82 -15.46
N LEU A 120 -7.20 7.10 -15.11
CA LEU A 120 -8.00 8.18 -15.67
C LEU A 120 -7.64 8.50 -17.13
N GLU A 121 -6.35 8.45 -17.48
CA GLU A 121 -5.89 8.58 -18.87
C GLU A 121 -6.49 7.47 -19.75
N ALA A 122 -6.53 6.24 -19.24
CA ALA A 122 -7.15 5.11 -19.94
C ALA A 122 -8.67 5.25 -20.07
N ALA A 123 -9.35 5.79 -19.05
CA ALA A 123 -10.78 6.05 -19.09
C ALA A 123 -11.16 7.16 -20.08
N ASN A 124 -10.27 8.14 -20.28
CA ASN A 124 -10.44 9.28 -21.20
C ASN A 124 -11.78 10.01 -21.00
N ASP A 125 -12.20 10.16 -19.74
CA ASP A 125 -13.43 10.85 -19.34
C ASP A 125 -13.10 12.03 -18.41
N PRO A 126 -13.18 13.28 -18.90
CA PRO A 126 -12.96 14.47 -18.07
C PRO A 126 -13.99 14.63 -16.93
N ALA A 127 -15.15 13.99 -17.02
CA ALA A 127 -16.21 14.01 -16.02
C ALA A 127 -16.17 12.79 -15.09
N HIS A 128 -15.08 12.00 -15.12
CA HIS A 128 -14.95 10.79 -14.33
C HIS A 128 -15.16 11.10 -12.83
N PRO A 129 -15.96 10.31 -12.09
CA PRO A 129 -16.28 10.59 -10.68
C PRO A 129 -15.05 10.67 -9.78
N PHE A 130 -13.96 9.99 -10.17
CA PHE A 130 -12.68 9.95 -9.46
C PHE A 130 -11.62 10.91 -10.05
N ALA A 131 -12.00 11.91 -10.85
CA ALA A 131 -11.05 12.83 -11.48
C ALA A 131 -10.16 13.62 -10.49
N ARG A 132 -10.55 13.69 -9.21
CA ARG A 132 -9.76 14.37 -8.16
C ARG A 132 -8.82 13.44 -7.40
N GLU A 133 -8.92 12.12 -7.57
CA GLU A 133 -8.15 11.14 -6.79
C GLU A 133 -6.63 11.28 -6.95
N PRO A 134 -6.05 11.57 -8.13
CA PRO A 134 -4.61 11.81 -8.23
C PRO A 134 -4.11 12.90 -7.28
N LEU A 135 -4.84 14.03 -7.22
CA LEU A 135 -4.49 15.15 -6.35
C LEU A 135 -4.75 14.82 -4.88
N ALA A 136 -5.86 14.13 -4.58
CA ALA A 136 -6.21 13.75 -3.23
C ALA A 136 -5.18 12.75 -2.64
N CYS A 137 -4.81 11.72 -3.38
CA CYS A 137 -3.74 10.78 -3.04
C CYS A 137 -2.40 11.50 -2.86
N LEU A 138 -2.02 12.40 -3.79
CA LEU A 138 -0.77 13.11 -3.67
C LEU A 138 -0.74 14.03 -2.44
N ALA A 139 -1.88 14.63 -2.07
CA ALA A 139 -1.98 15.49 -0.90
C ALA A 139 -1.76 14.74 0.42
N THR A 140 -2.07 13.43 0.50
CA THR A 140 -1.84 12.65 1.74
C THR A 140 -0.36 12.50 2.09
N ILE A 141 0.56 12.82 1.17
CA ILE A 141 2.00 12.88 1.45
C ILE A 141 2.38 13.95 2.48
N LEU A 142 1.51 14.95 2.66
CA LEU A 142 1.71 16.03 3.64
C LEU A 142 1.29 15.61 5.05
N ASN A 143 0.63 14.47 5.19
CA ASN A 143 0.20 13.93 6.47
C ASN A 143 1.26 12.97 7.02
N ASP A 144 1.48 13.05 8.33
CA ASP A 144 2.44 12.21 9.05
C ASP A 144 1.98 10.75 9.19
N ASP A 145 0.69 10.46 8.99
CA ASP A 145 0.15 9.11 9.01
C ASP A 145 0.54 8.36 7.71
N PRO A 146 1.43 7.35 7.77
CA PRO A 146 1.92 6.65 6.58
C PRO A 146 0.83 5.84 5.88
N LEU A 147 -0.29 5.56 6.56
CA LEU A 147 -1.42 4.77 6.05
C LEU A 147 -2.60 5.65 5.61
N ASP A 148 -2.40 6.96 5.50
CA ASP A 148 -3.44 7.87 5.02
C ASP A 148 -3.57 7.82 3.49
N THR A 149 -4.76 7.48 3.02
CA THR A 149 -5.12 7.37 1.60
C THR A 149 -6.41 8.14 1.35
N SER A 150 -6.56 8.73 0.15
CA SER A 150 -7.80 9.43 -0.20
C SER A 150 -8.94 8.45 -0.50
N ASP A 151 -8.59 7.24 -0.91
CA ASP A 151 -9.48 6.14 -1.21
C ASP A 151 -9.47 5.06 -0.10
N PRO A 152 -10.63 4.45 0.17
CA PRO A 152 -10.77 3.40 1.19
C PRO A 152 -10.19 2.05 0.78
#